data_AF-A0AAV1SQ51-F1
#
_entry.id   AF-A0AAV1SQ51-F1
#
_cell.length_a   1.000
_cell.length_b   1.000
_cell.length_c   1.000
_cell.angle_alpha   90.00
_cell.angle_beta   90.00
_cell.angle_gamma   90.00
#
_symmetry.space_group_name_H-M   'P 1'
#
loop_
_entity.id
_entity.type
_entity.pdbx_description
1 polymer ?
#
loop_
_entity_poly.entity_id
_entity_poly.type
_entity_poly.pdbx_seq_one_letter_code
_entity_poly.pdbx_strand_id
1 'polypeptide(L)'
;MEDLPRLNFPNFYYTLEDVIYEEVAKKGMTWSVHRPDVIFGFSPHSLMNIIVTISVYAAICKHDGAPLIFRGSKEAWNSYAIASDADLIAELQIWACVDPYARNEAFNIHNRDVFKWKHLWTILAEEFGIEEYGFEEGESSVTFAASSYNFIFL
;
A
#
# COMPACT_ATOMS: atom_id res chain seq x y z
N MET A 1 11.09 -9.76 10.85
CA MET A 1 11.19 -8.44 10.17
C MET A 1 10.55 -7.36 11.05
N GLU A 2 9.67 -7.77 11.97
CA GLU A 2 8.99 -7.03 13.02
C GLU A 2 9.94 -6.62 14.16
N ASP A 3 10.96 -7.43 14.42
CA ASP A 3 12.01 -7.19 15.44
C ASP A 3 13.14 -6.27 14.97
N LEU A 4 13.04 -5.73 13.75
CA LEU A 4 14.05 -4.79 13.26
C LEU A 4 14.03 -3.53 14.14
N PRO A 5 15.21 -3.03 14.57
CA PRO A 5 15.27 -1.86 15.42
C PRO A 5 14.79 -0.61 14.66
N ARG A 6 14.25 0.36 15.40
CA ARG A 6 13.90 1.67 14.86
C ARG A 6 15.13 2.29 14.18
N LEU A 7 14.91 2.86 13.00
CA LEU A 7 15.94 3.65 12.33
C LEU A 7 16.21 4.94 13.13
N ASN A 8 17.45 5.42 13.12
CA ASN A 8 17.83 6.71 13.72
C ASN A 8 17.42 7.88 12.81
N PHE A 9 16.13 8.02 12.56
CA PHE A 9 15.53 9.05 11.72
C PHE A 9 14.12 9.39 12.24
N PRO A 10 13.70 10.68 12.21
CA PRO A 10 12.37 11.06 12.66
C PRO A 10 11.28 10.41 11.80
N ASN A 11 10.46 9.57 12.44
CA ASN A 11 9.30 8.93 11.81
C ASN A 11 8.11 9.02 12.77
N PHE A 12 6.99 9.56 12.31
CA PHE A 12 5.81 9.75 13.13
C PHE A 12 5.25 8.43 13.67
N TYR A 13 5.48 7.29 13.00
CA TYR A 13 5.09 5.97 13.51
C TYR A 13 5.69 5.67 14.88
N TYR A 14 6.94 6.08 15.12
CA TYR A 14 7.59 5.85 16.41
C TYR A 14 6.93 6.67 17.52
N THR A 15 6.57 7.92 17.22
CA THR A 15 5.82 8.78 18.13
C THR A 15 4.45 8.19 18.45
N LEU A 16 3.74 7.65 17.46
CA LEU A 16 2.44 7.00 17.67
C LEU A 16 2.57 5.75 18.57
N GLU A 17 3.57 4.91 18.31
CA GLU A 17 3.87 3.74 19.16
C GLU A 17 4.16 4.16 20.61
N ASP A 18 5.02 5.16 20.81
CA ASP A 18 5.41 5.62 22.15
C ASP A 18 4.20 6.14 22.94
N VAL A 19 3.32 6.92 22.29
CA VAL A 19 2.07 7.41 22.91
C VAL A 19 1.16 6.25 23.28
N ILE A 20 1.00 5.24 22.42
CA ILE A 20 0.16 4.08 22.70
C ILE A 20 0.73 3.30 23.89
N TYR A 21 2.03 2.99 23.90
CA TYR A 21 2.67 2.23 24.97
C TYR A 21 2.57 2.94 26.32
N GLU A 22 2.76 4.25 26.35
CA GLU A 22 2.62 5.04 27.58
C GLU A 22 1.16 5.02 28.10
N GLU A 23 0.18 5.21 27.22
CA GLU A 23 -1.22 5.34 27.62
C GLU A 23 -1.84 4.00 28.04
N VAL A 24 -1.51 2.90 27.37
CA VAL A 24 -2.03 1.57 27.73
C VAL A 24 -1.47 1.06 29.05
N ALA A 25 -0.19 1.36 29.35
CA ALA A 25 0.44 1.01 30.63
C ALA A 25 -0.27 1.67 31.83
N LYS A 26 -0.76 2.90 31.67
CA LYS A 26 -1.52 3.62 32.72
C LYS A 26 -2.91 3.03 32.96
N LYS A 27 -3.52 2.42 31.94
CA LYS A 27 -4.95 2.05 31.92
C LYS A 27 -5.18 0.53 32.03
N GLY A 28 -4.14 -0.28 32.07
CA GLY A 28 -4.27 -1.75 32.10
C GLY A 28 -4.88 -2.33 30.83
N MET A 29 -4.71 -1.63 29.70
CA MET A 29 -5.17 -2.09 28.38
C MET A 29 -4.03 -2.81 27.64
N THR A 30 -4.39 -3.64 26.66
CA THR A 30 -3.43 -4.26 25.73
C THR A 30 -3.40 -3.47 24.43
N TRP A 31 -2.33 -3.62 23.66
CA TRP A 31 -2.16 -2.95 22.38
C TRP A 31 -1.84 -3.97 21.27
N SER A 32 -1.99 -3.56 20.02
CA SER A 32 -1.38 -4.23 18.87
C SER A 32 -1.00 -3.17 17.82
N VAL A 33 0.13 -3.37 17.14
CA VAL A 33 0.61 -2.48 16.07
C VAL A 33 0.52 -3.22 14.74
N HIS A 34 -0.05 -2.57 13.74
CA HIS A 34 -0.34 -3.17 12.44
C HIS A 34 0.39 -2.39 11.35
N ARG A 35 1.27 -3.06 10.61
CA ARG A 35 2.15 -2.45 9.61
C ARG A 35 1.84 -3.02 8.23
N PRO A 36 0.78 -2.52 7.56
CA PRO A 36 0.46 -2.95 6.21
C PRO A 36 1.48 -2.41 5.20
N ASP A 37 1.66 -3.17 4.13
CA ASP A 37 2.28 -2.70 2.89
C ASP A 37 1.30 -1.83 2.08
N VAL A 38 1.60 -1.60 0.79
CA VAL A 38 0.69 -0.87 -0.12
C VAL A 38 -0.72 -1.47 -0.05
N ILE A 39 -1.69 -0.63 0.32
CA ILE A 39 -3.06 -1.07 0.55
C ILE A 39 -3.83 -1.16 -0.77
N PHE A 40 -4.43 -2.32 -1.02
CA PHE A 40 -5.45 -2.51 -2.05
C PHE A 40 -6.83 -2.35 -1.40
N GLY A 41 -7.51 -1.26 -1.74
CA GLY A 41 -8.80 -0.94 -1.15
C GLY A 41 -9.61 0.01 -2.03
N PHE A 42 -10.84 0.31 -1.63
CA PHE A 42 -11.84 0.94 -2.49
C PHE A 42 -12.28 2.34 -2.03
N SER A 43 -11.76 2.87 -0.92
CA SER A 43 -12.19 4.18 -0.41
C SER A 43 -11.81 5.30 -1.37
N PRO A 44 -12.79 6.07 -1.92
CA PRO A 44 -12.52 7.21 -2.78
C PRO A 44 -12.04 8.44 -2.01
N HIS A 45 -12.14 8.43 -0.67
CA HIS A 45 -11.70 9.50 0.21
C HIS A 45 -10.30 9.26 0.80
N SER A 46 -9.69 8.11 0.50
CA SER A 46 -8.34 7.82 0.98
C SER A 46 -7.33 8.77 0.33
N LEU A 47 -6.45 9.34 1.15
CA LEU A 47 -5.33 10.17 0.68
C LEU A 47 -4.31 9.35 -0.13
N MET A 48 -4.25 8.03 0.11
CA MET A 48 -3.34 7.10 -0.57
C MET A 48 -4.13 5.87 -0.98
N ASN A 49 -4.58 5.84 -2.24
CA ASN A 49 -5.24 4.66 -2.80
C ASN A 49 -4.71 4.37 -4.20
N ILE A 50 -3.83 3.37 -4.29
CA ILE A 50 -3.19 3.02 -5.56
C ILE A 50 -4.17 2.42 -6.55
N ILE A 51 -5.11 1.58 -6.09
CA ILE A 51 -6.09 0.90 -6.94
C ILE A 51 -7.03 1.91 -7.59
N VAL A 52 -7.57 2.86 -6.80
CA VAL A 52 -8.40 3.94 -7.33
C VAL A 52 -7.60 4.83 -8.27
N THR A 53 -6.35 5.17 -7.91
CA THR A 53 -5.49 6.01 -8.76
C THR A 53 -5.26 5.41 -10.13
N ILE A 54 -4.83 4.14 -10.21
CA ILE A 54 -4.58 3.48 -11.50
C ILE A 54 -5.88 3.20 -12.27
N SER A 55 -6.99 2.96 -11.58
CA SER A 55 -8.32 2.79 -12.21
C SER A 55 -8.81 4.09 -12.84
N VAL A 56 -8.64 5.23 -12.17
CA VAL A 56 -8.97 6.55 -12.74
C VAL A 56 -8.09 6.84 -13.96
N TYR A 57 -6.79 6.53 -13.88
CA TYR A 57 -5.90 6.68 -15.03
C TYR A 57 -6.34 5.81 -16.22
N ALA A 58 -6.68 4.54 -15.98
CA ALA A 58 -7.20 3.65 -17.01
C ALA A 58 -8.53 4.14 -17.60
N ALA A 59 -9.43 4.65 -16.78
CA ALA A 59 -10.69 5.24 -17.23
C ALA A 59 -10.47 6.42 -18.19
N ILE A 60 -9.50 7.30 -17.89
CA ILE A 60 -9.13 8.43 -18.74
C ILE A 60 -8.53 7.92 -20.06
N CYS A 61 -7.56 7.00 -20.01
CA CYS A 61 -6.98 6.40 -21.23
C CYS A 61 -8.06 5.77 -22.11
N LYS A 62 -9.00 5.03 -21.53
CA LYS A 62 -10.11 4.42 -22.26
C LYS A 62 -11.02 5.46 -22.90
N HIS A 63 -11.36 6.52 -22.17
CA HIS A 63 -12.19 7.61 -22.69
C HIS A 63 -11.53 8.31 -23.88
N ASP A 64 -10.23 8.55 -23.80
CA ASP A 64 -9.47 9.30 -24.81
C ASP A 64 -8.97 8.41 -25.97
N GLY A 65 -9.17 7.09 -25.90
CA GLY A 65 -8.62 6.14 -26.87
C GLY A 65 -7.08 6.08 -26.85
N ALA A 66 -6.47 6.43 -25.71
CA ALA A 66 -5.03 6.47 -25.52
C ALA A 66 -4.50 5.15 -24.94
N PRO A 67 -3.21 4.81 -25.18
CA PRO A 67 -2.62 3.63 -24.59
C PRO A 67 -2.47 3.75 -23.06
N LEU A 68 -2.60 2.60 -22.37
CA LEU A 68 -2.37 2.51 -20.93
C LEU A 68 -0.88 2.28 -20.64
N ILE A 69 -0.12 3.37 -20.54
CA ILE A 69 1.33 3.32 -20.33
C ILE A 69 1.70 3.37 -18.86
N PHE A 70 2.45 2.39 -18.39
CA PHE A 70 2.99 2.36 -17.04
C PHE A 70 4.01 3.49 -16.85
N ARG A 71 3.69 4.42 -15.94
CA ARG A 71 4.50 5.61 -15.66
C ARG A 71 5.59 5.43 -14.59
N GLY A 72 5.72 4.23 -14.02
CA GLY A 72 6.76 3.92 -13.03
C GLY A 72 8.12 3.60 -13.67
N SER A 73 9.09 3.20 -12.85
CA SER A 73 10.43 2.83 -13.34
C SER A 73 10.48 1.41 -13.91
N LYS A 74 11.52 1.12 -14.71
CA LYS A 74 11.78 -0.23 -15.24
C LYS A 74 12.01 -1.25 -14.13
N GLU A 75 12.61 -0.83 -13.02
CA GLU A 75 12.80 -1.65 -11.83
C GLU A 75 11.44 -2.01 -11.24
N ALA A 76 10.55 -1.02 -11.02
CA ALA A 76 9.21 -1.29 -10.49
C ALA A 76 8.42 -2.22 -11.40
N TRP A 77 8.48 -2.02 -12.73
CA TRP A 77 7.81 -2.87 -13.72
C TRP A 77 8.21 -4.36 -13.61
N ASN A 78 9.49 -4.63 -13.34
CA ASN A 78 10.05 -5.99 -13.36
C ASN A 78 10.20 -6.65 -11.98
N SER A 79 10.19 -5.86 -10.91
CA SER A 79 10.43 -6.31 -9.53
C SER A 79 9.21 -7.02 -8.93
N TYR A 80 9.48 -7.85 -7.93
CA TYR A 80 8.43 -8.38 -7.08
C TYR A 80 7.96 -7.30 -6.10
N ALA A 81 6.65 -7.17 -5.99
CA ALA A 81 5.97 -6.29 -5.05
C ALA A 81 5.01 -7.12 -4.19
N ILE A 82 4.67 -6.57 -3.03
CA ILE A 82 3.67 -7.09 -2.11
C ILE A 82 2.61 -6.02 -1.87
N ALA A 83 1.41 -6.46 -1.53
CA ALA A 83 0.29 -5.59 -1.20
C ALA A 83 -0.47 -6.15 0.00
N SER A 84 -1.28 -5.30 0.61
CA SER A 84 -2.17 -5.65 1.70
C SER A 84 -3.60 -5.33 1.31
N ASP A 85 -4.44 -6.35 1.23
CA ASP A 85 -5.87 -6.16 1.02
C ASP A 85 -6.51 -5.47 2.23
N ALA A 86 -7.39 -4.49 1.98
CA ALA A 86 -8.04 -3.72 3.03
C ALA A 86 -8.93 -4.57 3.95
N ASP A 87 -9.60 -5.59 3.41
CA ASP A 87 -10.41 -6.52 4.19
C ASP A 87 -9.51 -7.42 5.03
N LEU A 88 -8.40 -7.90 4.48
CA LEU A 88 -7.40 -8.68 5.24
C LEU A 88 -6.80 -7.87 6.40
N ILE A 89 -6.54 -6.58 6.20
CA ILE A 89 -6.09 -5.67 7.28
C ILE A 89 -7.15 -5.60 8.37
N ALA A 90 -8.43 -5.42 8.00
CA ALA A 90 -9.53 -5.35 8.96
C ALA A 90 -9.68 -6.67 9.74
N GLU A 91 -9.58 -7.82 9.06
CA GLU A 91 -9.61 -9.15 9.68
C GLU A 91 -8.48 -9.33 10.70
N LEU A 92 -7.26 -8.91 10.37
CA LEU A 92 -6.13 -9.03 11.30
C LEU A 92 -6.29 -8.11 12.52
N GLN A 93 -6.82 -6.89 12.32
CA GLN A 93 -7.11 -5.99 13.44
C GLN A 93 -8.19 -6.56 14.36
N ILE A 94 -9.26 -7.13 13.79
CA ILE A 94 -10.31 -7.81 14.55
C ILE A 94 -9.73 -9.01 15.32
N TRP A 95 -8.91 -9.83 14.67
CA TRP A 95 -8.22 -10.95 15.31
C TRP A 95 -7.37 -10.48 16.49
N ALA A 96 -6.59 -9.40 16.32
CA ALA A 96 -5.74 -8.87 17.37
C ALA A 96 -6.53 -8.29 18.57
N CYS A 97 -7.79 -7.88 18.37
CA CYS A 97 -8.67 -7.47 19.46
C CYS A 97 -9.17 -8.64 20.33
N VAL A 98 -9.30 -9.84 19.76
CA VAL A 98 -9.96 -10.97 20.44
C VAL A 98 -9.01 -12.08 20.87
N ASP A 99 -7.89 -12.25 20.17
CA ASP A 99 -6.95 -13.34 20.43
C ASP A 99 -5.93 -12.97 21.54
N PRO A 100 -5.82 -13.75 22.63
CA PRO A 100 -4.84 -13.50 23.68
C PRO A 100 -3.38 -13.53 23.22
N TYR A 101 -3.05 -14.30 22.18
CA TYR A 101 -1.69 -14.41 21.63
C TYR A 101 -1.29 -13.21 20.78
N ALA A 102 -2.25 -12.37 20.39
CA ALA A 102 -2.00 -11.17 19.59
C ALA A 102 -1.75 -9.92 20.45
N ARG A 103 -1.84 -10.04 21.77
CA ARG A 103 -1.76 -8.91 22.70
C ARG A 103 -0.32 -8.46 22.88
N ASN A 104 -0.13 -7.15 22.80
CA ASN A 104 1.14 -6.45 22.98
C ASN A 104 2.19 -6.84 21.94
N GLU A 105 1.73 -7.04 20.71
CA GLU A 105 2.55 -7.48 19.58
C GLU A 105 2.42 -6.53 18.38
N ALA A 106 3.47 -6.50 17.57
CA ALA A 106 3.50 -5.77 16.31
C ALA A 106 3.53 -6.74 15.13
N PHE A 107 2.65 -6.55 14.15
CA PHE A 107 2.47 -7.45 13.02
C PHE A 107 2.65 -6.71 11.70
N ASN A 108 3.43 -7.30 10.78
CA ASN A 108 3.37 -6.92 9.38
C ASN A 108 2.15 -7.58 8.71
N ILE A 109 1.55 -6.88 7.75
CA ILE A 109 0.39 -7.39 7.00
C ILE A 109 0.72 -7.35 5.51
N HIS A 110 0.47 -8.46 4.82
CA HIS A 110 0.50 -8.56 3.37
C HIS A 110 -0.27 -9.82 2.94
N ASN A 111 -0.66 -9.89 1.67
CA ASN A 111 -1.48 -10.97 1.10
C ASN A 111 -0.81 -12.35 1.03
N ARG A 112 0.42 -12.48 1.57
CA ARG A 112 1.29 -13.67 1.55
C ARG A 112 1.75 -14.13 0.17
N ASP A 113 1.42 -13.39 -0.88
CA ASP A 113 1.89 -13.57 -2.23
C ASP A 113 2.75 -12.39 -2.69
N VAL A 114 3.31 -12.51 -3.88
CA VAL A 114 4.04 -11.45 -4.57
C VAL A 114 3.47 -11.29 -5.97
N PHE A 115 3.44 -10.05 -6.46
CA PHE A 115 3.04 -9.75 -7.83
C PHE A 115 4.12 -8.94 -8.54
N LYS A 116 3.98 -8.75 -9.85
CA LYS A 116 4.77 -7.77 -10.61
C LYS A 116 3.82 -6.76 -11.23
N TRP A 117 4.22 -5.50 -11.23
CA TRP A 117 3.44 -4.42 -11.85
C TRP A 117 3.04 -4.74 -13.29
N LYS A 118 3.93 -5.37 -14.06
CA LYS A 118 3.61 -5.81 -15.43
C LYS A 118 2.40 -6.73 -15.55
N HIS A 119 2.17 -7.60 -14.58
CA HIS A 119 1.04 -8.53 -14.60
C HIS A 119 -0.24 -7.82 -14.16
N LEU A 120 -0.16 -6.98 -13.12
CA LEU A 120 -1.28 -6.16 -12.70
C LEU A 120 -1.74 -5.20 -13.80
N TRP A 121 -0.80 -4.69 -14.60
CA TRP A 121 -1.09 -3.79 -15.71
C TRP A 121 -1.84 -4.48 -16.85
N THR A 122 -1.50 -5.74 -17.15
CA THR A 122 -2.26 -6.58 -18.08
C THR A 122 -3.70 -6.74 -17.62
N ILE A 123 -3.91 -7.10 -16.34
CA ILE A 123 -5.27 -7.25 -15.77
C ILE A 123 -6.03 -5.93 -15.86
N LEU A 124 -5.39 -4.81 -15.49
CA LEU A 124 -6.03 -3.49 -15.55
C LEU A 124 -6.45 -3.13 -16.99
N ALA A 125 -5.62 -3.42 -17.99
CA ALA A 125 -5.96 -3.19 -19.38
C ALA A 125 -7.14 -4.04 -19.84
N GLU A 126 -7.18 -5.32 -19.44
CA GLU A 126 -8.28 -6.25 -19.73
C GLU A 126 -9.61 -5.76 -19.12
N GLU A 127 -9.61 -5.37 -17.85
CA GLU A 127 -10.80 -4.87 -17.13
C GLU A 127 -11.39 -3.60 -17.77
N PHE A 128 -10.53 -2.71 -18.30
CA PHE A 128 -10.96 -1.48 -18.97
C PHE A 128 -11.13 -1.64 -20.50
N GLY A 129 -10.82 -2.81 -21.05
CA GLY A 129 -10.87 -3.11 -22.47
C GLY A 129 -9.95 -2.20 -23.31
N ILE A 130 -8.71 -2.00 -22.87
CA ILE A 130 -7.68 -1.24 -23.57
C ILE A 130 -6.69 -2.21 -24.23
N GLU A 131 -6.57 -2.16 -25.55
CA GLU A 131 -5.70 -3.08 -26.31
C GLU A 131 -4.22 -2.66 -26.28
N GLU A 132 -3.95 -1.36 -26.32
CA GLU A 132 -2.59 -0.82 -26.27
C GLU A 132 -2.20 -0.49 -24.82
N TYR A 133 -1.30 -1.30 -24.25
CA TYR A 133 -0.80 -1.09 -22.90
C TYR A 133 0.63 -1.60 -22.76
N GLY A 134 1.36 -1.10 -21.77
CA GLY A 134 2.71 -1.59 -21.51
C GLY A 134 3.60 -0.59 -20.79
N PHE A 135 4.90 -0.70 -21.05
CA PHE A 135 5.94 0.15 -20.49
C PHE A 135 6.82 0.71 -21.61
N GLU A 136 7.07 2.01 -21.58
CA GLU A 136 7.95 2.70 -22.53
C GLU A 136 9.21 3.19 -21.82
N GLU A 137 10.37 2.81 -22.35
CA GLU A 137 11.67 3.19 -21.79
C GLU A 137 12.10 4.53 -22.43
N GLY A 138 12.03 5.63 -21.68
CA GLY A 138 12.54 6.93 -22.16
C GLY A 138 11.83 8.19 -21.67
N GLU A 139 10.62 8.09 -21.11
CA GLU A 139 9.97 9.26 -20.48
C GLU A 139 10.36 9.39 -19.00
N SER A 140 10.37 10.63 -18.48
CA SER A 140 10.63 10.91 -17.07
C SER A 140 9.69 10.09 -16.20
N SER A 141 10.22 9.14 -15.44
CA SER A 141 9.44 8.27 -14.56
C SER A 141 8.74 9.10 -13.50
N VAL A 142 7.43 8.90 -13.35
CA VAL A 142 6.67 9.40 -12.22
C VAL A 142 6.43 8.21 -11.31
N THR A 143 7.19 8.15 -10.20
CA THR A 143 7.06 7.04 -9.26
C THR A 143 5.68 7.11 -8.58
N PHE A 144 4.79 6.17 -8.89
CA PHE A 144 3.46 6.05 -8.26
C PHE A 144 3.52 5.90 -6.74
N ALA A 145 4.62 5.38 -6.18
CA ALA A 145 4.84 5.36 -4.74
C ALA A 145 5.28 6.73 -4.18
N ALA A 146 5.99 7.55 -4.96
CA ALA A 146 6.49 8.85 -4.51
C ALA A 146 5.39 9.91 -4.47
N SER A 147 4.35 9.82 -5.30
CA SER A 147 3.18 10.70 -5.17
C SER A 147 2.46 10.47 -3.82
N SER A 148 2.38 9.22 -3.37
CA SER A 148 1.80 8.86 -2.07
C SER A 148 2.59 9.43 -0.89
N TYR A 149 3.92 9.50 -0.99
CA TYR A 149 4.77 10.11 0.04
C TYR A 149 4.87 11.64 -0.06
N ASN A 150 4.74 12.22 -1.26
CA ASN A 150 4.74 13.68 -1.44
C ASN A 150 3.45 14.35 -0.98
N PHE A 151 2.31 13.64 -0.97
CA PHE A 151 1.05 14.18 -0.42
C PHE A 151 0.99 14.20 1.12
N ILE A 152 1.97 13.62 1.81
CA ILE A 152 2.09 13.72 3.28
C ILE A 152 2.83 15.02 3.70
N PHE A 153 3.49 15.71 2.75
CA PHE A 153 4.30 16.90 3.03
C PHE A 153 3.79 18.20 2.38
N LEU A 154 2.54 18.26 1.94
CA LEU A 154 1.85 19.51 1.57
C LEU A 154 0.51 19.65 2.30
#